data_AF-A0A4P9XYA0-F1
#
_entry.id   AF-A0A4P9XYA0-F1
#
_cell.length_a   1.000
_cell.length_b   1.000
_cell.length_c   1.000
_cell.angle_alpha   90.00
_cell.angle_beta   90.00
_cell.angle_gamma   90.00
#
_symmetry.space_group_name_H-M   'P 1'
#
loop_
_entity.id
_entity.type
_entity.pdbx_description
1 polymer ?
#
loop_
_entity_poly.entity_id
_entity_poly.type
_entity_poly.pdbx_seq_one_letter_code
_entity_poly.pdbx_strand_id
1 'polypeptide(L)'
;CGEGKGGFGKSSPIWALDWSKDGGALASGDARGIVRVWDVKSSSSSSSSSQKEKGKVSGEMIGAWSTKDTPVYEVKWSPRNLLMVAGAYRPTAPPSKGGKERVD
;
A
#
# COMPACT_ATOMS: atom_id res chain seq x y z
N CYS A 1 2.33 -6.17 21.04
CA CYS A 1 3.66 -6.22 20.39
C CYS A 1 3.49 -6.90 19.04
N GLY A 2 3.56 -6.16 17.93
CA GLY A 2 3.41 -6.71 16.58
C GLY A 2 4.33 -5.91 15.68
N GLU A 3 5.42 -6.55 15.27
CA GLU A 3 6.60 -5.94 14.67
C GLU A 3 6.28 -5.17 13.38
N GLY A 4 6.63 -3.88 13.37
CA GLY A 4 6.64 -3.07 12.16
C GLY A 4 7.74 -3.56 11.22
N LYS A 5 7.40 -4.36 10.22
CA LYS A 5 8.31 -4.68 9.12
C LYS A 5 8.30 -3.57 8.07
N GLY A 6 8.99 -2.48 8.39
CA GLY A 6 9.41 -1.46 7.44
C GLY A 6 10.44 -2.03 6.46
N GLY A 7 9.98 -2.52 5.32
CA GLY A 7 10.82 -3.06 4.24
C GLY A 7 10.62 -2.30 2.93
N PHE A 8 11.07 -1.05 2.88
CA PHE A 8 10.99 -0.20 1.69
C PHE A 8 12.12 -0.54 0.70
N GLY A 9 12.02 -1.68 0.01
CA GLY A 9 13.09 -2.10 -0.93
C GLY A 9 12.68 -3.06 -2.05
N LYS A 10 11.43 -3.50 -2.12
CA LYS A 10 10.94 -4.32 -3.25
C LYS A 10 9.67 -3.70 -3.84
N SER A 11 9.75 -3.33 -5.12
CA SER A 11 8.58 -2.95 -5.92
C SER A 11 7.57 -4.09 -5.86
N SER A 12 6.40 -3.80 -5.29
CA SER A 12 5.30 -4.76 -5.17
C SER A 12 4.22 -4.39 -6.18
N PRO A 13 3.56 -5.37 -6.81
CA PRO A 13 2.51 -5.06 -7.77
C PRO A 13 1.37 -4.34 -7.07
N ILE A 14 0.87 -3.29 -7.73
CA ILE A 14 -0.34 -2.59 -7.35
C ILE A 14 -1.51 -3.36 -7.98
N TRP A 15 -2.49 -3.74 -7.18
CA TRP A 15 -3.64 -4.52 -7.64
C TRP A 15 -4.91 -3.68 -7.78
N ALA A 16 -4.98 -2.58 -7.03
CA ALA A 16 -6.15 -1.71 -7.02
C ALA A 16 -5.73 -0.24 -7.08
N LEU A 17 -6.48 0.53 -7.86
CA LEU A 17 -6.39 1.97 -7.99
C LEU A 17 -7.80 2.53 -8.07
N ASP A 18 -8.07 3.61 -7.33
CA ASP A 18 -9.35 4.31 -7.44
C ASP A 18 -9.21 5.80 -7.14
N TRP A 19 -9.99 6.61 -7.86
CA TRP A 19 -10.03 8.06 -7.72
C TRP A 19 -11.18 8.48 -6.82
N SER A 20 -10.94 9.51 -6.00
CA SER A 20 -12.03 10.21 -5.33
C SER A 20 -12.93 10.89 -6.37
N LYS A 21 -14.24 10.95 -6.09
CA LYS A 21 -15.25 11.55 -6.98
C LYS A 21 -14.97 13.02 -7.32
N ASP A 22 -14.33 13.74 -6.41
CA ASP A 22 -13.96 15.14 -6.59
C ASP A 22 -12.64 15.34 -7.38
N GLY A 23 -12.00 14.22 -7.78
CA GLY A 23 -10.71 14.20 -8.49
C GLY A 23 -9.53 14.72 -7.67
N GLY A 24 -9.71 14.97 -6.37
CA GLY A 24 -8.69 15.56 -5.51
C GLY A 24 -7.69 14.55 -4.95
N ALA A 25 -8.13 13.30 -4.79
CA ALA A 25 -7.33 12.25 -4.19
C ALA A 25 -7.29 10.98 -5.06
N LEU A 26 -6.13 10.34 -5.07
CA LEU A 26 -5.91 9.02 -5.65
C LEU A 26 -5.60 8.04 -4.52
N ALA A 27 -6.20 6.84 -4.56
CA ALA A 27 -5.84 5.74 -3.67
C ALA A 27 -5.26 4.57 -4.47
N SER A 28 -4.27 3.88 -3.89
CA SER A 28 -3.75 2.61 -4.40
C SER A 28 -3.64 1.57 -3.29
N GLY A 29 -3.77 0.30 -3.68
CA GLY A 29 -3.51 -0.85 -2.82
C GLY A 29 -2.48 -1.79 -3.44
N ASP A 30 -1.50 -2.21 -2.64
CA ASP A 30 -0.47 -3.14 -3.06
C ASP A 30 -0.64 -4.57 -2.51
N ALA A 31 0.09 -5.50 -3.13
CA ALA A 31 0.15 -6.90 -2.74
C ALA A 31 0.79 -7.17 -1.36
N ARG A 32 1.49 -6.18 -0.79
CA ARG A 32 2.05 -6.26 0.58
C ARG A 32 1.06 -5.81 1.63
N GLY A 33 -0.10 -5.32 1.21
CA GLY A 33 -1.12 -4.82 2.10
C GLY A 33 -0.89 -3.38 2.53
N ILE A 34 -0.16 -2.58 1.75
CA ILE A 34 -0.02 -1.14 1.95
C ILE A 34 -1.02 -0.43 1.05
N VAL A 35 -1.79 0.47 1.64
CA VAL A 35 -2.66 1.40 0.95
C VAL A 35 -2.01 2.77 0.99
N ARG A 36 -1.84 3.41 -0.17
CA ARG A 36 -1.30 4.77 -0.26
C ARG A 36 -2.38 5.69 -0.82
N VAL A 37 -2.46 6.89 -0.27
CA VAL A 37 -3.36 7.94 -0.76
C VAL A 37 -2.54 9.19 -1.05
N TRP A 38 -2.83 9.83 -2.17
CA TRP A 38 -2.15 11.03 -2.66
C TRP A 38 -3.15 12.15 -2.90
N ASP A 39 -2.78 13.35 -2.52
CA ASP A 39 -3.43 14.58 -2.96
C ASP A 39 -2.84 14.99 -4.31
N VAL A 40 -3.70 15.09 -5.31
CA VAL A 40 -3.32 15.46 -6.68
C VAL A 40 -3.52 16.95 -6.92
N LYS A 41 -4.41 17.62 -6.16
CA LYS A 41 -4.65 19.08 -6.30
C LYS A 41 -3.51 19.89 -5.68
N SER A 42 -2.88 19.42 -4.61
CA SER A 42 -1.73 20.12 -4.03
C SER A 42 -0.50 20.16 -4.96
N SER A 43 -0.39 19.21 -5.89
CA SER A 43 0.78 19.09 -6.77
C SER A 43 0.82 20.12 -7.91
N SER A 44 -0.28 20.80 -8.24
CA SER A 44 -0.30 21.82 -9.31
C SER A 44 0.27 23.18 -8.89
N SER A 45 0.39 23.44 -7.58
CA SER A 45 0.72 24.77 -7.05
C SER A 45 2.23 25.02 -6.84
N SER A 46 3.07 24.01 -7.05
CA SER A 46 4.51 24.05 -6.73
C SER A 46 5.42 23.92 -7.94
N SER A 47 4.98 24.44 -9.10
CA SER A 47 5.79 24.53 -10.33
C SER A 47 6.87 25.63 -10.26
N SER A 48 7.63 25.69 -9.16
CA SER A 48 8.80 26.55 -9.01
C SER A 48 9.80 25.95 -8.03
N SER A 49 10.45 24.85 -8.38
CA SER A 49 11.86 24.62 -8.02
C SER A 49 12.37 23.31 -8.63
N SER A 50 13.31 23.49 -9.53
CA SER A 50 14.26 22.51 -10.02
C SER A 50 14.78 21.61 -8.89
N GLN A 51 14.59 20.30 -9.00
CA GLN A 51 15.63 19.30 -8.67
C GLN A 51 15.20 17.90 -9.12
N LYS A 52 16.05 17.32 -9.98
CA LYS A 52 15.93 16.00 -10.60
C LYS A 52 16.37 14.93 -9.58
N GLU A 53 15.50 14.58 -8.65
CA GLU A 53 15.73 13.48 -7.69
C GLU A 53 14.95 12.23 -8.14
N LYS A 54 15.67 11.17 -8.55
CA LYS A 54 15.10 9.86 -8.90
C LYS A 54 14.44 9.26 -7.65
N GLY A 55 13.11 9.30 -7.60
CA GLY A 55 12.32 8.61 -6.56
C GLY A 55 11.35 9.50 -5.78
N LYS A 56 11.23 10.80 -6.10
CA LYS A 56 10.18 11.63 -5.50
C LYS A 56 8.82 11.21 -6.06
N VAL A 57 8.00 10.54 -5.24
CA VAL A 57 6.55 10.39 -5.49
C VAL A 57 5.99 11.81 -5.50
N SER A 58 5.96 12.42 -6.69
CA SER A 58 5.60 13.82 -6.93
C SER A 58 4.10 13.87 -7.13
N GLY A 59 3.43 14.08 -6.01
CA GLY A 59 1.99 14.13 -5.77
C GLY A 59 1.90 13.96 -4.27
N GLU A 60 1.52 15.00 -3.54
CA GLU A 60 1.71 15.08 -2.08
C GLU A 60 1.02 13.88 -1.41
N MET A 61 1.82 12.90 -0.97
CA MET A 61 1.28 11.67 -0.39
C MET A 61 0.66 12.01 0.96
N ILE A 62 -0.66 11.90 1.07
CA ILE A 62 -1.41 12.16 2.30
C ILE A 62 -1.02 11.15 3.38
N GLY A 63 -0.86 9.89 2.99
CA GLY A 63 -0.51 8.84 3.94
C GLY A 63 -0.33 7.47 3.28
N ALA A 64 0.25 6.57 4.08
CA ALA A 64 0.38 5.16 3.76
C ALA A 64 -0.04 4.34 4.98
N TRP A 65 -1.03 3.46 4.82
CA TRP A 65 -1.55 2.61 5.87
C TRP A 65 -1.24 1.15 5.53
N SER A 66 -0.56 0.46 6.44
CA SER A 66 -0.29 -0.97 6.32
C SER A 66 -1.39 -1.80 6.98
N THR A 67 -1.73 -2.90 6.33
CA THR A 67 -2.57 -3.96 6.88
C THR A 67 -1.69 -5.02 7.57
N LYS A 68 -2.31 -5.89 8.36
CA LYS A 68 -1.63 -6.97 9.09
C LYS A 68 -1.40 -8.18 8.18
N ASP A 69 -0.55 -8.04 7.16
CA ASP A 69 -0.29 -9.08 6.15
C ASP A 69 -1.55 -9.51 5.36
N THR A 70 -2.47 -8.58 5.14
CA THR A 70 -3.65 -8.79 4.31
C THR A 70 -3.42 -8.10 2.96
N PRO A 71 -3.14 -8.84 1.88
CA PRO A 71 -2.91 -8.21 0.60
C PRO A 71 -4.21 -7.53 0.13
N VAL A 72 -4.08 -6.31 -0.40
CA VAL A 72 -5.24 -5.49 -0.81
C VAL A 72 -5.58 -5.80 -2.26
N TYR A 73 -6.76 -6.38 -2.49
CA TYR A 73 -7.24 -6.70 -3.85
C TYR A 73 -8.14 -5.62 -4.42
N GLU A 74 -8.87 -4.91 -3.56
CA GLU A 74 -9.84 -3.92 -3.99
C GLU A 74 -9.76 -2.68 -3.13
N VAL A 75 -9.84 -1.53 -3.81
CA VAL A 75 -9.88 -0.20 -3.23
C VAL A 75 -11.02 0.54 -3.91
N LYS A 76 -11.94 1.10 -3.13
CA LYS A 76 -13.11 1.83 -3.63
C LYS A 76 -13.41 3.08 -2.83
N TRP A 77 -13.37 4.22 -3.49
CA TRP A 77 -13.88 5.48 -2.98
C TRP A 77 -15.39 5.51 -3.08
N SER A 78 -16.05 5.75 -1.96
CA SER A 78 -17.46 6.09 -1.95
C SER A 78 -17.68 7.56 -2.35
N PRO A 79 -18.89 7.93 -2.78
CA PRO A 79 -19.26 9.33 -3.03
C PRO A 79 -19.20 10.24 -1.80
N ARG A 80 -19.02 9.69 -0.60
CA ARG A 80 -19.06 10.41 0.69
C ARG A 80 -17.67 10.51 1.33
N ASN A 81 -16.61 10.44 0.52
CA ASN A 81 -15.23 10.52 0.98
C ASN A 81 -14.82 9.40 1.95
N LEU A 82 -15.47 8.23 1.88
CA LEU A 82 -15.05 7.02 2.58
C LEU A 82 -14.32 6.09 1.60
N LEU A 83 -13.08 5.74 1.92
CA LEU A 83 -12.28 4.76 1.18
C LEU A 83 -12.48 3.36 1.78
N MET A 84 -13.01 2.44 0.99
CA MET A 84 -13.15 1.03 1.32
C MET A 84 -11.97 0.25 0.75
N VAL A 85 -11.40 -0.63 1.57
CA VAL A 85 -10.25 -1.46 1.22
C VAL A 85 -10.54 -2.89 1.63
N ALA A 86 -10.45 -3.83 0.70
CA ALA A 86 -10.73 -5.25 0.95
C ALA A 86 -9.57 -6.15 0.53
N GLY A 87 -9.34 -7.19 1.33
CA GLY A 87 -8.26 -8.14 1.15
C GLY A 87 -8.49 -9.41 1.97
N ALA A 88 -8.00 -10.56 1.48
CA ALA A 88 -8.10 -11.84 2.18
C ALA A 88 -6.82 -12.13 2.95
N TYR A 89 -6.90 -12.18 4.29
CA TYR A 89 -5.75 -12.47 5.14
C TYR A 89 -5.15 -13.84 4.81
N ARG A 90 -3.84 -13.87 4.59
CA ARG A 90 -3.10 -15.11 4.30
C ARG A 90 -2.07 -15.33 5.39
N PRO A 91 -2.36 -16.16 6.42
CA PRO A 91 -1.34 -16.53 7.37
C PRO A 91 -0.24 -17.28 6.63
N THR A 92 1.01 -16.85 6.81
CA THR A 92 2.14 -17.63 6.33
C THR A 92 2.10 -18.97 7.04
N ALA A 93 2.11 -20.06 6.28
CA ALA A 93 2.11 -21.40 6.85
C ALA A 93 3.29 -21.49 7.85
N PRO A 94 3.07 -22.05 9.05
CA PRO A 94 4.17 -22.24 9.99
C PRO A 94 5.28 -23.01 9.28
N PRO A 95 6.56 -22.68 9.53
CA PRO A 95 7.67 -23.41 8.93
C PRO A 95 7.47 -24.89 9.26
N SER A 96 7.38 -25.73 8.22
CA SER A 96 7.20 -27.16 8.35
C SER A 96 8.27 -27.69 9.30
N LYS A 97 7.88 -28.15 10.50
CA LYS A 97 8.81 -28.82 11.40
C LYS A 97 9.31 -30.06 10.65
N GLY A 98 10.56 -30.01 10.19
CA GLY A 98 11.23 -31.16 9.58
C GLY A 98 11.16 -32.33 10.57
N GLY A 99 10.46 -33.39 10.18
CA GLY A 99 10.45 -34.65 10.91
C GLY A 99 11.86 -35.20 10.91
N LYS A 100 12.55 -35.13 12.06
CA LYS A 100 13.70 -35.98 12.31
C LYS A 100 13.15 -37.37 12.62
N GLU A 101 13.13 -38.22 11.61
CA GLU A 101 13.01 -39.66 11.78
C GLU A 101 14.18 -40.12 12.67
N ARG A 102 13.85 -40.64 13.85
CA ARG A 102 14.82 -41.30 14.72
C ARG A 102 15.08 -42.66 14.07
N VAL A 103 16.32 -42.87 13.61
CA VAL A 103 16.80 -44.21 13.29
C VAL A 103 17.09 -44.92 14.63
N ASP A 104 16.46 -46.08 14.83
CA ASP A 104 16.68 -46.98 15.96
C ASP A 104 18.08 -47.63 15.92
#